data_AF-A0A395L636-F1
#
_entry.id   AF-A0A395L636-F1
#
_cell.length_a   1.000
_cell.length_b   1.000
_cell.length_c   1.000
_cell.angle_alpha   90.00
_cell.angle_beta   90.00
_cell.angle_gamma   90.00
#
_symmetry.space_group_name_H-M   'P 1'
#
loop_
_entity.id
_entity.type
_entity.pdbx_description
1 polymer ?
#
loop_
_entity_poly.entity_id
_entity_poly.type
_entity_poly.pdbx_seq_one_letter_code
_entity_poly.pdbx_strand_id
1 'polypeptide(L)'
;MQKTPAECTDMADVRAEIDRLDQALMALFAERWGYIDRAAEIKRPLKLKADIPSRVMEVRENARKNAERRNLDPDFYEEIWARLINHAIAHEQKILGETDGDDQAR
;
A
#
# COMPACT_ATOMS: atom_id res chain seq x y z
N MET A 1 -27.42 7.46 -4.82
CA MET A 1 -27.58 6.13 -4.23
C MET A 1 -26.56 5.24 -4.92
N GLN A 2 -25.73 4.51 -4.17
CA GLN A 2 -24.72 3.62 -4.75
C GLN A 2 -25.41 2.48 -5.49
N LYS A 3 -25.05 2.25 -6.76
CA LYS A 3 -25.51 1.09 -7.52
C LYS A 3 -24.58 -0.10 -7.27
N THR A 4 -25.15 -1.28 -7.10
CA THR A 4 -24.41 -2.54 -7.23
C THR A 4 -24.03 -2.77 -8.69
N PRO A 5 -23.03 -3.61 -8.98
CA PRO A 5 -22.69 -3.97 -10.36
C PRO A 5 -23.89 -4.51 -11.16
N ALA A 6 -24.80 -5.25 -10.53
CA ALA A 6 -25.99 -5.80 -11.17
C ALA A 6 -27.09 -4.76 -11.45
N GLU A 7 -27.07 -3.62 -10.76
CA GLU A 7 -28.03 -2.52 -10.97
C GLU A 7 -27.55 -1.50 -12.01
N CYS A 8 -26.29 -1.59 -12.46
CA CYS A 8 -25.77 -0.72 -13.52
C CYS A 8 -26.36 -1.15 -14.87
N THR A 9 -27.06 -0.25 -15.55
CA THR A 9 -27.76 -0.57 -16.80
C THR A 9 -27.02 -0.08 -18.04
N ASP A 10 -26.01 0.77 -17.88
CA ASP A 10 -25.16 1.27 -18.95
C ASP A 10 -23.71 1.51 -18.47
N MET A 11 -22.84 1.92 -19.40
CA MET A 11 -21.44 2.19 -19.09
C MET A 11 -21.24 3.49 -18.30
N ALA A 12 -22.20 4.42 -18.30
CA ALA A 12 -22.09 5.64 -17.51
C ALA A 12 -22.27 5.31 -16.02
N ASP A 13 -23.22 4.43 -15.69
CA ASP A 13 -23.40 3.89 -14.34
C ASP A 13 -22.14 3.21 -13.82
N VAL A 14 -21.58 2.30 -14.63
CA VAL A 14 -20.37 1.55 -14.24
C VAL A 14 -19.20 2.49 -13.95
N ARG A 15 -18.96 3.46 -14.83
CA ARG A 15 -17.86 4.43 -14.66
C ARG A 15 -18.06 5.31 -13.42
N ALA A 16 -19.28 5.79 -13.19
CA ALA A 16 -19.58 6.59 -12.01
C ALA A 16 -19.30 5.83 -10.70
N GLU A 17 -19.63 4.53 -10.64
CA GLU A 17 -19.35 3.71 -9.48
C GLU A 17 -17.86 3.35 -9.33
N ILE A 18 -17.13 3.14 -10.42
CA ILE A 18 -15.67 2.96 -10.40
C ILE A 18 -15.00 4.24 -9.89
N ASP A 19 -15.34 5.41 -10.45
CA ASP A 19 -14.77 6.70 -10.02
C ASP A 19 -15.01 6.95 -8.52
N ARG A 20 -16.19 6.57 -8.03
CA ARG A 20 -16.52 6.66 -6.59
C ARG A 20 -15.65 5.71 -5.76
N LEU A 21 -15.43 4.48 -6.22
CA LEU A 21 -14.55 3.52 -5.54
C LEU A 21 -13.10 3.99 -5.54
N ASP A 22 -12.62 4.56 -6.65
CA ASP A 22 -11.25 5.07 -6.76
C ASP A 22 -11.01 6.24 -5.80
N GLN A 23 -11.98 7.14 -5.64
CA GLN A 23 -11.92 8.20 -4.62
C GLN A 23 -11.88 7.63 -3.21
N ALA A 24 -12.66 6.58 -2.92
CA ALA A 24 -12.63 5.93 -1.62
C ALA A 24 -11.28 5.23 -1.36
N LEU A 25 -10.69 4.59 -2.38
CA LEU A 25 -9.36 4.00 -2.29
C LEU A 25 -8.30 5.07 -2.02
N MET A 26 -8.36 6.23 -2.69
CA MET A 26 -7.43 7.34 -2.43
C MET A 26 -7.53 7.86 -0.99
N ALA A 27 -8.74 7.96 -0.44
CA ALA A 27 -8.92 8.34 0.96
C ALA A 27 -8.27 7.33 1.92
N LEU A 28 -8.44 6.03 1.66
CA LEU A 28 -7.81 4.96 2.45
C LEU A 28 -6.29 4.95 2.29
N PHE A 29 -5.77 5.25 1.10
CA PHE A 29 -4.32 5.39 0.91
C PHE A 29 -3.75 6.59 1.66
N ALA A 30 -4.46 7.72 1.72
CA ALA A 30 -4.05 8.86 2.51
C ALA A 30 -4.00 8.54 4.01
N GLU A 31 -5.01 7.83 4.53
CA GLU A 31 -5.01 7.34 5.91
C GLU A 31 -3.84 6.38 6.17
N ARG A 32 -3.63 5.39 5.30
CA ARG A 32 -2.49 4.47 5.37
C ARG A 32 -1.16 5.23 5.37
N TRP A 33 -1.04 6.27 4.57
CA TRP A 33 0.17 7.09 4.49
C TRP A 33 0.45 7.83 5.79
N GLY A 34 -0.58 8.38 6.46
CA GLY A 34 -0.42 8.99 7.78
C GLY A 34 0.17 8.02 8.82
N TYR A 35 -0.15 6.72 8.73
CA TYR A 35 0.49 5.71 9.58
C TYR A 35 1.95 5.43 9.22
N ILE A 36 2.36 5.59 7.96
CA ILE A 36 3.76 5.49 7.55
C ILE A 36 4.56 6.67 8.13
N ASP A 37 4.04 7.90 8.03
CA ASP A 37 4.66 9.08 8.65
C ASP A 37 4.84 8.86 10.15
N ARG A 38 3.77 8.38 10.82
CA ARG A 38 3.83 8.07 12.25
C ARG A 38 4.82 6.96 12.59
N ALA A 39 4.94 5.94 11.74
CA ALA A 39 5.92 4.87 11.92
C ALA A 39 7.35 5.42 11.87
N ALA A 40 7.66 6.31 10.92
CA ALA A 40 8.98 6.94 10.81
C ALA A 40 9.34 7.74 12.08
N GLU A 41 8.39 8.51 12.63
CA GLU A 41 8.57 9.24 13.90
C GLU A 41 8.90 8.31 15.08
N ILE A 42 8.24 7.13 15.14
CA ILE A 42 8.47 6.14 16.19
C ILE A 42 9.81 5.41 15.99
N LYS A 43 10.15 5.05 14.75
CA LYS A 43 11.38 4.34 14.39
C LYS A 43 12.63 5.16 14.72
N ARG A 44 12.60 6.48 14.48
CA ARG A 44 13.74 7.38 14.66
C ARG A 44 14.41 7.30 16.04
N PRO A 45 13.72 7.55 17.18
CA PRO A 45 14.34 7.44 18.50
C PRO A 45 14.72 6.00 18.87
N LEU A 46 14.02 5.00 18.31
CA LEU A 46 14.29 3.58 18.54
C LEU A 46 15.46 3.04 17.68
N LYS A 47 16.01 3.85 16.76
CA LYS A 47 17.03 3.46 15.78
C LYS A 47 16.62 2.23 14.96
N LEU A 48 15.32 2.09 14.70
CA LEU A 48 14.79 1.04 13.83
C LEU A 48 14.97 1.45 12.37
N LYS A 49 15.32 0.49 11.52
CA LYS A 49 15.44 0.71 10.07
C LYS A 49 14.08 0.95 9.42
N ALA A 50 14.06 1.69 8.31
CA ALA A 50 12.90 1.79 7.43
C ALA A 50 12.44 0.40 6.95
N ASP A 51 13.37 -0.36 6.36
CA ASP A 51 13.14 -1.74 5.92
C ASP A 51 13.32 -2.75 7.07
N ILE A 52 12.24 -3.46 7.38
CA ILE A 52 12.23 -4.59 8.31
C ILE A 52 11.74 -5.80 7.50
N PRO A 53 12.65 -6.67 7.01
CA PRO A 53 12.30 -7.70 6.03
C PRO A 53 11.18 -8.64 6.46
N SER A 54 11.15 -9.03 7.74
CA SER A 54 10.07 -9.87 8.28
C SER A 54 8.70 -9.20 8.18
N ARG A 55 8.63 -7.88 8.44
CA ARG A 55 7.40 -7.11 8.32
C ARG A 55 6.99 -6.90 6.87
N VAL A 56 7.95 -6.67 5.97
CA VAL A 56 7.68 -6.56 4.53
C VAL A 56 7.05 -7.86 4.00
N MET A 57 7.66 -9.01 4.29
CA MET A 57 7.11 -10.31 3.89
C MET A 57 5.70 -10.53 4.43
N GLU A 58 5.47 -10.21 5.70
CA GLU A 58 4.16 -10.36 6.34
C GLU A 58 3.08 -9.50 5.66
N VAL A 59 3.38 -8.24 5.31
CA VAL A 59 2.42 -7.35 4.65
C VAL A 59 2.09 -7.85 3.23
N ARG A 60 3.09 -8.35 2.49
CA ARG A 60 2.90 -8.95 1.15
C ARG A 60 2.02 -10.19 1.23
N GLU A 61 2.29 -11.09 2.17
CA GLU A 61 1.48 -12.29 2.39
C GLU A 61 0.03 -11.97 2.81
N ASN A 62 -0.15 -10.94 3.64
CA ASN A 62 -1.48 -10.47 3.99
C ASN A 62 -2.24 -9.93 2.78
N ALA A 63 -1.58 -9.24 1.85
CA ALA A 63 -2.18 -8.78 0.60
C ALA A 63 -2.67 -9.95 -0.25
N ARG A 64 -1.84 -10.99 -0.42
CA ARG A 64 -2.22 -12.24 -1.11
C ARG A 64 -3.47 -12.87 -0.51
N LYS A 65 -3.46 -13.14 0.80
CA LYS A 65 -4.61 -13.71 1.52
C LYS A 65 -5.88 -12.87 1.40
N ASN A 66 -5.75 -11.55 1.38
CA ASN A 66 -6.89 -10.65 1.24
C ASN A 66 -7.50 -10.67 -0.17
N ALA A 67 -6.66 -10.83 -1.20
CA ALA A 67 -7.09 -11.03 -2.58
C ALA A 67 -7.79 -12.38 -2.76
N GLU A 68 -7.20 -13.47 -2.27
CA GLU A 68 -7.76 -14.82 -2.34
C GLU A 68 -9.16 -14.90 -1.72
N ARG A 69 -9.35 -14.34 -0.51
CA ARG A 69 -10.65 -14.30 0.17
C ARG A 69 -11.75 -13.56 -0.60
N ARG A 70 -11.38 -12.74 -1.60
CA ARG A 70 -12.28 -11.95 -2.45
C ARG A 70 -12.36 -12.50 -3.87
N ASN A 71 -11.78 -13.68 -4.14
CA ASN A 71 -11.67 -14.26 -5.47
C ASN A 71 -10.97 -13.34 -6.47
N LEU A 72 -9.95 -12.61 -6.01
CA LEU A 72 -9.08 -11.77 -6.83
C LEU A 72 -7.74 -12.48 -7.06
N ASP A 73 -7.01 -12.09 -8.12
CA ASP A 73 -5.68 -12.63 -8.44
C ASP A 73 -4.65 -12.25 -7.34
N PRO A 74 -4.16 -13.22 -6.54
CA PRO A 74 -3.24 -12.92 -5.46
C PRO A 74 -1.89 -12.38 -5.94
N ASP A 75 -1.41 -12.81 -7.11
CA ASP A 75 -0.09 -12.41 -7.60
C ASP A 75 -0.13 -10.94 -8.03
N PHE A 76 -1.15 -10.56 -8.79
CA PHE A 76 -1.34 -9.18 -9.23
C PHE A 76 -1.49 -8.19 -8.05
N TYR A 77 -2.30 -8.53 -7.04
CA TYR A 77 -2.51 -7.63 -5.91
C TYR A 77 -1.30 -7.58 -4.97
N GLU A 78 -0.54 -8.66 -4.85
CA GLU A 78 0.75 -8.66 -4.16
C GLU A 78 1.73 -7.67 -4.80
N GLU A 79 1.85 -7.67 -6.13
CA GLU A 79 2.72 -6.74 -6.86
C GLU A 79 2.35 -5.27 -6.60
N ILE A 80 1.05 -4.95 -6.57
CA ILE A 80 0.58 -3.60 -6.19
C ILE A 80 1.07 -3.25 -4.79
N TRP A 81 0.93 -4.16 -3.82
CA TRP A 81 1.38 -3.95 -2.45
C TRP A 81 2.90 -3.80 -2.35
N ALA A 82 3.67 -4.60 -3.10
CA ALA A 82 5.12 -4.48 -3.16
C ALA A 82 5.54 -3.07 -3.58
N ARG A 83 4.87 -2.48 -4.59
CA ARG A 83 5.13 -1.11 -5.02
C ARG A 83 4.80 -0.07 -3.94
N LEU A 84 3.67 -0.23 -3.25
CA LEU A 84 3.29 0.66 -2.13
C LEU A 84 4.27 0.57 -0.96
N ILE A 85 4.76 -0.63 -0.64
CA ILE A 85 5.76 -0.86 0.41
C ILE A 85 7.08 -0.20 0.04
N ASN A 86 7.60 -0.45 -1.17
CA ASN A 86 8.87 0.12 -1.62
C ASN A 86 8.82 1.65 -1.62
N HIS A 87 7.68 2.24 -2.02
CA HIS A 87 7.49 3.69 -1.96
C HIS A 87 7.50 4.22 -0.51
N ALA A 88 6.86 3.52 0.42
CA ALA A 88 6.87 3.87 1.83
C ALA A 88 8.27 3.76 2.45
N ILE A 89 9.01 2.69 2.17
CA ILE A 89 10.39 2.49 2.67
C ILE A 89 11.27 3.65 2.19
N ALA A 90 11.24 4.00 0.90
CA ALA A 90 12.03 5.11 0.35
C ALA A 90 11.69 6.46 1.00
N HIS A 91 10.44 6.68 1.40
CA HIS A 91 10.02 7.86 2.14
C HIS A 91 10.54 7.84 3.59
N GLU A 92 10.39 6.71 4.29
CA GLU A 92 10.90 6.55 5.65
C GLU A 92 12.43 6.70 5.72
N GLN A 93 13.18 6.14 4.77
CA GLN A 93 14.64 6.26 4.69
C GLN A 93 15.09 7.72 4.67
N LYS A 94 14.43 8.56 3.86
CA LYS A 94 14.70 10.00 3.80
C LYS A 94 14.45 10.69 5.14
N ILE A 95 13.34 10.33 5.81
CA ILE A 95 13.01 10.88 7.12
C ILE A 95 14.06 10.46 8.16
N LEU A 96 14.43 9.18 8.18
CA LEU A 96 15.37 8.60 9.14
C LEU A 96 16.83 9.01 8.88
N GLY A 97 17.14 9.60 7.72
CA GLY A 97 18.50 9.93 7.33
C GLY A 97 19.32 8.69 6.96
N GLU A 98 18.65 7.61 6.58
CA GLU A 98 19.28 6.44 5.98
C GLU A 98 19.68 6.84 4.55
N THR A 99 20.94 7.23 4.35
CA THR A 99 21.51 7.33 2.99
C THR A 99 21.56 5.94 2.38
N ASP A 100 21.25 5.83 1.09
CA ASP A 100 21.58 4.67 0.25
C ASP A 100 23.11 4.47 0.27
N GLY A 101 23.60 3.82 1.31
CA GLY A 101 25.00 3.74 1.65
C GLY A 101 25.27 2.38 2.27
N ASP A 102 25.03 1.33 1.47
CA ASP A 102 25.75 0.04 1.52
C ASP A 102 25.40 -0.85 0.31
N ASP A 103 25.27 -0.28 -0.90
CA ASP A 103 25.16 -1.09 -2.15
C ASP A 103 26.21 -0.70 -3.22
N GLN A 104 27.33 -0.12 -2.78
CA GLN A 104 28.58 -0.05 -3.56
C GLN A 104 29.77 -0.38 -2.66
N ALA A 105 29.84 -1.64 -2.22
CA ALA A 105 31.06 -2.22 -1.68
C ALA A 105 31.21 -3.68 -2.14
N ARG A 106 31.88 -3.83 -3.29
CA ARG A 106 32.52 -5.02 -3.89
C ARG A 106 31.73 -5.80 -4.94
#